data_AF-A0A952UTA7-F1
#
_entry.id   AF-A0A952UTA7-F1
#
_cell.length_a   1.000
_cell.length_b   1.000
_cell.length_c   1.000
_cell.angle_alpha   90.00
_cell.angle_beta   90.00
_cell.angle_gamma   90.00
#
_symmetry.space_group_name_H-M   'P 1'
#
loop_
_entity.id
_entity.type
_entity.pdbx_description
1 polymer ?
#
loop_
_entity_poly.entity_id
_entity_poly.type
_entity_poly.pdbx_seq_one_letter_code
_entity_poly.pdbx_strand_id
1 'polypeptide(L)'
;MQAAVTGFGPLQRFLRNDPLEGWRSASFLRLVFLLTFYAQIVIAALIAVALRVAVGASGSPSGLLAAVLVACALAELPIALASTMGLQKITSRQQALSRALFMGVLLSSTAWFAAFALATGQGATASYALLAIVLFAYALGFLAVGRLARRAAELPPTVKPSGADSDALGGE
;
A
#
# COMPACT_ATOMS: atom_id res chain seq x y z
N MET A 1 -13.66 -30.21 -17.76
CA MET A 1 -14.01 -29.16 -16.79
C MET A 1 -12.73 -28.45 -16.34
N GLN A 2 -12.37 -27.34 -16.99
CA GLN A 2 -11.29 -26.45 -16.56
C GLN A 2 -11.92 -25.11 -16.24
N ALA A 3 -12.07 -24.80 -14.95
CA ALA A 3 -12.43 -23.48 -14.50
C ALA A 3 -11.21 -22.58 -14.65
N ALA A 4 -11.15 -21.83 -15.75
CA ALA A 4 -10.15 -20.80 -15.95
C ALA A 4 -10.29 -19.76 -14.83
N VAL A 5 -9.21 -19.59 -14.06
CA VAL A 5 -9.10 -18.56 -13.02
C VAL A 5 -9.07 -17.20 -13.72
N THR A 6 -10.25 -16.59 -13.90
CA THR A 6 -10.47 -15.25 -14.49
C THR A 6 -10.12 -14.11 -13.51
N GLY A 7 -9.20 -14.32 -12.58
CA GLY A 7 -8.89 -13.38 -11.50
C GLY A 7 -8.02 -12.17 -11.90
N PHE A 8 -7.34 -12.22 -13.05
CA PHE A 8 -6.34 -11.21 -13.44
C PHE A 8 -6.81 -10.20 -14.50
N GLY A 9 -8.04 -10.32 -14.99
CA GLY A 9 -8.59 -9.47 -16.06
C GLY A 9 -8.47 -7.96 -15.83
N PRO A 10 -8.74 -7.43 -14.61
CA PRO A 10 -8.63 -5.99 -14.34
C PRO A 10 -7.19 -5.48 -14.37
N LEU A 11 -6.24 -6.29 -13.86
CA LEU A 11 -4.83 -5.94 -13.74
C LEU A 11 -4.14 -5.99 -15.11
N GLN A 12 -4.46 -7.02 -15.91
CA GLN A 12 -4.02 -7.08 -17.31
C GLN A 12 -4.59 -5.93 -18.15
N ARG A 13 -5.86 -5.52 -17.96
CA ARG A 13 -6.44 -4.35 -18.65
C ARG A 13 -5.76 -3.04 -18.25
N PHE A 14 -5.49 -2.84 -16.95
CA PHE A 14 -4.77 -1.65 -16.49
C PHE A 14 -3.36 -1.56 -17.10
N LEU A 15 -2.69 -2.70 -17.26
CA LEU A 15 -1.36 -2.79 -17.88
C LEU A 15 -1.38 -2.73 -19.43
N ARG A 16 -2.49 -3.12 -20.08
CA ARG A 16 -2.58 -3.23 -21.56
C ARG A 16 -2.90 -1.93 -22.32
N ASN A 17 -2.91 -0.77 -21.67
CA ASN A 17 -3.12 0.53 -22.33
C ASN A 17 -4.46 0.72 -23.06
N ASP A 18 -5.54 0.05 -22.63
CA ASP A 18 -6.88 0.53 -23.00
C ASP A 18 -7.05 1.97 -22.50
N PRO A 19 -7.73 2.87 -23.25
CA PRO A 19 -8.06 4.23 -22.82
C PRO A 19 -9.04 4.15 -21.64
N LEU A 20 -8.50 3.86 -20.46
CA LEU A 20 -9.22 3.88 -19.20
C LEU A 20 -9.34 5.33 -18.77
N GLU A 21 -10.59 5.81 -18.72
CA GLU A 21 -10.95 7.10 -18.13
C GLU A 21 -10.24 7.28 -16.78
N GLY A 22 -9.64 8.45 -16.55
CA GLY A 22 -8.76 8.69 -15.39
C GLY A 22 -9.37 8.34 -14.02
N TRP A 23 -10.70 8.40 -13.90
CA TRP A 23 -11.41 8.02 -12.68
C TRP A 23 -11.32 6.51 -12.38
N ARG A 24 -11.32 5.64 -13.40
CA ARG A 24 -11.19 4.18 -13.24
C ARG A 24 -9.81 3.80 -12.75
N SER A 25 -8.77 4.44 -13.31
CA SER A 25 -7.38 4.28 -12.89
C SER A 25 -7.18 4.70 -11.42
N ALA A 26 -7.87 5.75 -10.97
CA ALA A 26 -7.84 6.19 -9.58
C ALA A 26 -8.54 5.24 -8.62
N SER A 27 -9.72 4.76 -8.99
CA SER A 27 -10.42 3.75 -8.19
C SER A 27 -9.60 2.47 -8.08
N PHE A 28 -8.96 2.02 -9.16
CA PHE A 28 -8.13 0.82 -9.16
C PHE A 28 -6.89 0.95 -8.25
N LEU A 29 -6.10 2.02 -8.39
CA LEU A 29 -4.91 2.24 -7.56
C LEU A 29 -5.27 2.39 -6.08
N ARG A 30 -6.38 3.07 -5.77
CA ARG A 30 -6.90 3.15 -4.39
C ARG A 30 -7.29 1.77 -3.86
N LEU A 31 -7.97 0.96 -4.67
CA LEU A 31 -8.38 -0.39 -4.28
C LEU A 31 -7.15 -1.27 -3.99
N VAL A 32 -6.11 -1.19 -4.83
CA VAL A 32 -4.84 -1.90 -4.59
C VAL A 32 -4.21 -1.45 -3.26
N PHE A 33 -4.09 -0.15 -3.02
CA PHE A 33 -3.60 0.37 -1.75
C PHE A 33 -4.43 -0.14 -0.56
N LEU A 34 -5.75 -0.04 -0.64
CA LEU A 34 -6.67 -0.50 0.40
C LEU A 34 -6.46 -1.99 0.70
N LEU A 35 -6.47 -2.83 -0.34
CA LEU A 35 -6.27 -4.27 -0.17
C LEU A 35 -4.94 -4.59 0.50
N THR A 36 -3.85 -3.97 0.05
CA THR A 36 -2.52 -4.20 0.63
C THR A 36 -2.45 -3.72 2.08
N PHE A 37 -2.94 -2.52 2.36
CA PHE A 37 -2.91 -1.93 3.70
C PHE A 37 -3.77 -2.73 4.69
N TYR A 38 -5.00 -3.09 4.31
CA TYR A 38 -5.87 -3.90 5.16
C TYR A 38 -5.38 -5.33 5.32
N ALA A 39 -4.80 -5.95 4.28
CA ALA A 39 -4.20 -7.27 4.41
C ALA A 39 -3.11 -7.28 5.49
N GLN A 40 -2.24 -6.26 5.50
CA GLN A 40 -1.20 -6.12 6.52
C GLN A 40 -1.76 -5.86 7.92
N ILE A 41 -2.81 -5.06 8.05
CA ILE A 41 -3.52 -4.88 9.35
C ILE A 41 -4.08 -6.20 9.86
N VAL A 42 -4.76 -6.97 9.00
CA VAL A 42 -5.35 -8.26 9.38
C VAL A 42 -4.26 -9.24 9.77
N ILE A 43 -3.17 -9.34 9.01
CA ILE A 43 -2.03 -10.20 9.34
C ILE A 43 -1.42 -9.80 10.70
N ALA A 44 -1.16 -8.51 10.91
CA ALA A 44 -0.59 -8.02 12.16
C ALA A 44 -1.52 -8.32 13.35
N ALA A 45 -2.83 -8.09 13.20
CA ALA A 45 -3.82 -8.40 14.22
C ALA A 45 -3.90 -9.91 14.54
N LEU A 46 -3.90 -10.77 13.51
CA LEU A 46 -3.88 -12.23 13.69
C LEU A 46 -2.63 -12.69 14.43
N ILE A 47 -1.46 -12.15 14.09
CA ILE A 47 -0.20 -12.46 14.77
C ILE A 47 -0.23 -11.99 16.22
N ALA A 48 -0.73 -10.78 16.48
CA ALA A 48 -0.86 -10.27 17.85
C ALA A 48 -1.79 -11.15 18.71
N VAL A 49 -2.93 -11.58 18.16
CA VAL A 49 -3.84 -12.51 18.83
C VAL A 49 -3.15 -13.85 19.08
N ALA A 50 -2.49 -14.42 18.06
CA ALA A 50 -1.77 -15.69 18.20
C ALA A 50 -0.67 -15.62 19.26
N LEU A 51 0.12 -14.54 19.29
CA LEU A 51 1.15 -14.30 20.31
C LEU A 51 0.54 -14.17 21.71
N ARG A 52 -0.57 -13.44 21.84
CA ARG A 52 -1.24 -13.25 23.13
C ARG A 52 -1.84 -14.54 23.67
N VAL A 53 -2.37 -15.40 22.78
CA VAL A 53 -2.85 -16.74 23.14
C VAL A 53 -1.67 -17.65 23.52
N ALA A 54 -0.55 -17.61 22.79
CA ALA A 54 0.60 -18.47 23.02
C ALA A 54 1.38 -18.11 24.30
N VAL A 55 1.54 -16.83 24.60
CA VAL A 55 2.33 -16.32 25.75
C VAL A 55 1.45 -16.14 27.00
N GLY A 56 0.13 -16.06 26.84
CA GLY A 56 -0.80 -15.72 27.90
C GLY A 56 -0.89 -14.22 28.18
N ALA A 57 -1.91 -13.80 28.94
CA ALA A 57 -2.18 -12.39 29.25
C ALA A 57 -1.23 -11.78 30.31
N SER A 58 -0.13 -12.45 30.63
CA SER A 58 0.75 -12.19 31.77
C SER A 58 1.69 -10.99 31.62
N GLY A 59 1.62 -10.25 30.52
CA GLY A 59 2.46 -9.08 30.27
C GLY A 59 2.10 -7.95 31.23
N SER A 60 3.05 -7.55 32.09
CA SER A 60 2.91 -6.30 32.85
C SER A 60 3.04 -5.12 31.89
N PRO A 61 2.08 -4.18 31.87
CA PRO A 61 2.15 -3.02 31.00
C PRO A 61 3.37 -2.18 31.37
N SER A 62 4.21 -1.88 30.38
CA SER A 62 5.46 -1.15 30.58
C SER A 62 5.39 0.17 29.82
N GLY A 63 5.36 1.28 30.57
CA GLY A 63 5.27 2.62 29.98
C GLY A 63 6.40 2.93 28.98
N LEU A 64 7.61 2.41 29.23
CA LEU A 64 8.74 2.55 28.32
C LEU A 64 8.50 1.89 26.96
N LEU A 65 8.03 0.63 26.92
CA LEU A 65 7.74 -0.06 25.66
C LEU A 65 6.64 0.65 24.89
N ALA A 66 5.58 1.08 25.58
CA ALA A 66 4.50 1.86 24.98
C ALA A 66 5.04 3.16 24.34
N ALA A 67 5.89 3.90 25.06
CA ALA A 67 6.51 5.11 24.55
C ALA A 67 7.42 4.83 23.34
N VAL A 68 8.20 3.75 23.36
CA VAL A 68 9.07 3.35 22.25
C VAL A 68 8.24 3.00 21.02
N LEU A 69 7.17 2.20 21.16
CA LEU A 69 6.29 1.84 20.05
C LEU A 69 5.65 3.07 19.42
N VAL A 70 5.15 4.00 20.24
CA VAL A 70 4.59 5.27 19.76
C VAL A 70 5.65 6.12 19.07
N ALA A 71 6.85 6.24 19.66
CA ALA A 71 7.96 7.00 19.08
C ALA A 71 8.42 6.43 17.74
N CYS A 72 8.51 5.11 17.61
CA CYS A 72 8.81 4.43 16.35
C CYS A 72 7.73 4.71 15.30
N ALA A 73 6.45 4.58 15.67
CA ALA A 73 5.34 4.87 14.77
C ALA A 73 5.33 6.34 14.31
N LEU A 74 5.68 7.29 15.20
CA LEU A 74 5.82 8.70 14.85
C LEU A 74 7.04 8.97 13.97
N ALA A 75 8.17 8.30 14.21
CA ALA A 75 9.39 8.43 13.40
C ALA A 75 9.21 7.90 11.97
N GLU A 76 8.25 7.00 11.75
CA GLU A 76 7.89 6.49 10.43
C GLU A 76 7.11 7.52 9.59
N LEU A 77 6.38 8.45 10.22
CA LEU A 77 5.61 9.47 9.51
C LEU A 77 6.47 10.39 8.63
N PRO A 78 7.63 10.94 9.08
CA PRO A 78 8.55 11.67 8.23
C PRO A 78 9.01 10.87 7.00
N ILE A 79 9.30 9.58 7.17
CA ILE A 79 9.76 8.70 6.09
C ILE A 79 8.63 8.51 5.06
N ALA A 80 7.42 8.26 5.55
CA ALA A 80 6.24 8.15 4.69
C ALA A 80 5.95 9.47 3.96
N LEU A 81 6.03 10.61 4.64
CA LEU A 81 5.84 11.93 4.03
C LEU A 81 6.91 12.21 2.98
N ALA A 82 8.19 11.98 3.27
CA ALA A 82 9.27 12.12 2.30
C ALA A 82 9.06 11.23 1.06
N SER A 83 8.57 10.00 1.28
CA SER A 83 8.21 9.08 0.21
C SER A 83 7.07 9.61 -0.66
N THR A 84 6.07 10.30 -0.07
CA THR A 84 5.01 10.96 -0.86
C THR A 84 5.53 12.09 -1.75
N MET A 85 6.57 12.82 -1.32
CA MET A 85 7.15 13.92 -2.11
C MET A 85 7.87 13.39 -3.35
N GLY A 86 8.53 12.22 -3.22
CA GLY A 86 9.19 11.53 -4.35
C GLY A 86 8.23 11.00 -5.42
N LEU A 87 6.92 10.99 -5.15
CA LEU A 87 5.89 10.48 -6.06
C LEU A 87 5.69 11.35 -7.32
N GLN A 88 6.32 12.53 -7.39
CA GLN A 88 6.10 13.50 -8.45
C GLN A 88 6.59 13.05 -9.83
N LYS A 89 7.60 12.16 -9.87
CA LYS A 89 8.22 11.65 -11.10
C LYS A 89 7.69 10.24 -11.39
N ILE A 90 6.54 10.12 -12.05
CA ILE A 90 6.08 8.84 -12.59
C ILE A 90 6.06 8.94 -14.09
N THR A 91 6.77 8.01 -14.75
CA THR A 91 6.81 7.94 -16.22
C THR A 91 5.96 6.81 -16.78
N SER A 92 5.46 5.89 -15.93
CA SER A 92 4.64 4.76 -16.37
C SER A 92 3.57 4.33 -15.35
N ARG A 93 2.48 3.73 -15.84
CA ARG A 93 1.40 3.16 -15.00
C ARG A 93 1.90 2.03 -14.09
N GLN A 94 2.87 1.24 -14.54
CA GLN A 94 3.49 0.19 -13.73
C GLN A 94 4.25 0.77 -12.53
N GLN A 95 4.99 1.88 -12.72
CA GLN A 95 5.63 2.58 -11.59
C GLN A 95 4.60 3.12 -10.59
N ALA A 96 3.43 3.59 -11.06
CA ALA A 96 2.34 4.01 -10.18
C ALA A 96 1.79 2.85 -9.34
N LEU A 97 1.61 1.68 -9.95
CA LEU A 97 1.16 0.47 -9.25
C LEU A 97 2.18 0.03 -8.19
N SER A 98 3.46 -0.10 -8.56
CA SER A 98 4.53 -0.46 -7.62
C SER A 98 4.64 0.52 -6.46
N ARG A 99 4.46 1.82 -6.72
CA ARG A 99 4.43 2.85 -5.68
C ARG A 99 3.21 2.75 -4.78
N ALA A 100 2.03 2.49 -5.33
CA ALA A 100 0.83 2.29 -4.52
C ALA A 100 0.96 1.08 -3.58
N LEU A 101 1.51 -0.03 -4.09
CA LEU A 101 1.83 -1.22 -3.29
C LEU A 101 2.86 -0.90 -2.20
N PHE A 102 3.97 -0.26 -2.57
CA PHE A 102 5.03 0.12 -1.64
C PHE A 102 4.49 1.03 -0.53
N MET A 103 3.66 2.03 -0.86
CA MET A 103 3.04 2.91 0.13
C MET A 103 2.06 2.16 1.03
N GLY A 104 1.29 1.20 0.49
CA GLY A 104 0.43 0.32 1.27
C GLY A 104 1.22 -0.45 2.32
N VAL A 105 2.33 -1.09 1.91
CA VAL A 105 3.21 -1.84 2.82
C VAL A 105 3.88 -0.91 3.83
N LEU A 106 4.53 0.16 3.37
CA LEU A 106 5.26 1.09 4.22
C LEU A 106 4.36 1.69 5.31
N LEU A 107 3.19 2.21 4.94
CA LEU A 107 2.28 2.83 5.92
C LEU A 107 1.63 1.79 6.84
N SER A 108 1.45 0.55 6.40
CA SER A 108 0.91 -0.52 7.23
C SER A 108 1.86 -1.01 8.32
N SER A 109 3.16 -0.69 8.22
CA SER A 109 4.15 -0.92 9.27
C SER A 109 3.71 -0.33 10.62
N THR A 110 3.04 0.82 10.61
CA THR A 110 2.46 1.43 11.82
C THR A 110 1.43 0.53 12.53
N ALA A 111 0.70 -0.31 11.78
CA ALA A 111 -0.25 -1.26 12.33
C ALA A 111 0.44 -2.41 13.06
N TRP A 112 1.68 -2.74 12.71
CA TRP A 112 2.48 -3.72 13.46
C TRP A 112 2.80 -3.22 14.86
N PHE A 113 3.14 -1.94 15.03
CA PHE A 113 3.35 -1.36 16.36
C PHE A 113 2.06 -1.38 17.20
N ALA A 114 0.91 -1.07 16.58
CA ALA A 114 -0.39 -1.20 17.23
C ALA A 114 -0.69 -2.65 17.65
N ALA A 115 -0.42 -3.61 16.77
CA ALA A 115 -0.59 -5.03 17.03
C ALA A 115 0.31 -5.51 18.18
N PHE A 116 1.59 -5.09 18.22
CA PHE A 116 2.49 -5.40 19.34
C PHE A 116 2.04 -4.79 20.66
N ALA A 117 1.54 -3.55 20.65
CA ALA A 117 0.97 -2.92 21.84
C ALA A 117 -0.23 -3.71 22.38
N LEU A 118 -1.10 -4.20 21.50
CA LEU A 118 -2.24 -5.06 21.87
C LEU A 118 -1.78 -6.43 22.39
N ALA A 119 -0.82 -7.07 21.71
CA ALA A 119 -0.29 -8.37 22.10
C ALA A 119 0.30 -8.31 23.52
N THR A 120 1.09 -7.27 23.79
CA THR A 120 1.76 -7.05 25.09
C THR A 120 0.83 -6.47 26.16
N GLY A 121 -0.42 -6.13 25.83
CA GLY A 121 -1.40 -5.63 26.79
C GLY A 121 -1.07 -4.23 27.33
N GLN A 122 -0.50 -3.36 26.49
CA GLN A 122 -0.23 -1.98 26.89
C GLN A 122 -1.52 -1.24 27.25
N GLY A 123 -1.39 -0.19 28.08
CA GLY A 123 -2.53 0.61 28.53
C GLY A 123 -3.29 1.29 27.37
N ALA A 124 -4.58 1.55 27.60
CA ALA A 124 -5.50 2.08 26.59
C ALA A 124 -5.00 3.35 25.91
N THR A 125 -4.31 4.24 26.63
CA THR A 125 -3.74 5.48 26.08
C THR A 125 -2.78 5.22 24.93
N ALA A 126 -1.88 4.24 25.06
CA ALA A 126 -0.92 3.89 24.02
C ALA A 126 -1.61 3.24 22.81
N SER A 127 -2.59 2.37 23.08
CA SER A 127 -3.41 1.75 22.03
C SER A 127 -4.21 2.78 21.22
N TYR A 128 -4.81 3.78 21.87
CA TYR A 128 -5.52 4.87 21.18
C TYR A 128 -4.58 5.77 20.39
N ALA A 129 -3.39 6.09 20.92
CA ALA A 129 -2.39 6.86 20.19
C ALA A 129 -1.92 6.12 18.93
N LEU A 130 -1.60 4.82 19.03
CA LEU A 130 -1.20 4.01 17.90
C LEU A 130 -2.34 3.84 16.87
N LEU A 131 -3.58 3.67 17.34
CA LEU A 131 -4.75 3.64 16.45
C LEU A 131 -4.89 4.96 15.68
N ALA A 132 -4.74 6.10 16.35
CA ALA A 132 -4.79 7.41 15.70
C ALA A 132 -3.68 7.56 14.64
N ILE A 133 -2.48 7.06 14.93
CA ILE A 133 -1.36 7.05 13.96
C ILE A 133 -1.68 6.14 12.76
N VAL A 134 -2.25 4.96 12.96
CA VAL A 134 -2.67 4.06 11.88
C VAL A 134 -3.74 4.71 10.99
N LEU A 135 -4.74 5.37 11.59
CA LEU A 135 -5.77 6.11 10.86
C LEU A 135 -5.18 7.28 10.07
N PHE A 136 -4.21 7.97 10.65
CA PHE A 136 -3.50 9.06 9.97
C PHE A 136 -2.65 8.54 8.80
N ALA A 137 -1.94 7.43 9.00
CA ALA A 137 -1.17 6.74 7.96
C ALA A 137 -2.07 6.29 6.80
N TYR A 138 -3.24 5.73 7.11
CA TYR A 138 -4.27 5.39 6.13
C TYR A 138 -4.70 6.63 5.32
N ALA A 139 -5.06 7.72 5.99
CA ALA A 139 -5.50 8.95 5.34
C ALA A 139 -4.41 9.53 4.41
N LEU A 140 -3.16 9.54 4.88
CA LEU A 140 -2.00 9.97 4.09
C LEU A 140 -1.82 9.09 2.84
N GLY A 141 -1.84 7.78 2.99
CA GLY A 141 -1.70 6.84 1.87
C GLY A 141 -2.82 6.99 0.86
N PHE A 142 -4.06 7.11 1.32
CA PHE A 142 -5.23 7.30 0.46
C PHE A 142 -5.14 8.61 -0.35
N LEU A 143 -4.73 9.71 0.29
CA LEU A 143 -4.51 11.00 -0.37
C LEU A 143 -3.35 10.94 -1.37
N ALA A 144 -2.23 10.33 -0.98
CA ALA A 144 -1.03 10.19 -1.81
C ALA A 144 -1.31 9.37 -3.08
N VAL A 145 -1.98 8.23 -2.94
CA VAL A 145 -2.37 7.37 -4.07
C VAL A 145 -3.44 8.06 -4.93
N GLY A 146 -4.35 8.82 -4.33
CA GLY A 146 -5.30 9.65 -5.07
C GLY A 146 -4.61 10.70 -5.96
N ARG A 147 -3.58 11.38 -5.45
CA ARG A 147 -2.76 12.31 -6.24
C ARG A 147 -1.97 11.59 -7.32
N LEU A 148 -1.46 10.40 -7.01
CA LEU A 148 -0.72 9.55 -7.95
C LEU A 148 -1.57 9.17 -9.16
N ALA A 149 -2.81 8.76 -8.90
CA ALA A 149 -3.71 8.30 -9.93
C ALA A 149 -4.15 9.41 -10.89
N ARG A 150 -4.33 10.63 -10.38
CA ARG A 150 -4.60 11.80 -11.23
C ARG A 150 -3.47 12.02 -12.23
N ARG A 151 -2.21 11.95 -11.77
CA ARG A 151 -1.03 12.06 -12.66
C ARG A 151 -0.91 10.89 -13.62
N ALA A 152 -1.21 9.68 -13.16
CA ALA A 152 -1.16 8.50 -14.01
C ALA A 152 -2.20 8.54 -15.15
N ALA A 153 -3.32 9.26 -14.95
CA ALA A 153 -4.34 9.47 -15.97
C ALA A 153 -3.92 10.48 -17.05
N GLU A 154 -3.00 11.39 -16.72
CA GLU A 154 -2.46 12.39 -17.66
C GLU A 154 -1.32 11.84 -18.53
N LEU A 155 -0.80 10.64 -18.22
CA LEU A 155 0.28 10.01 -18.99
C LEU A 155 -0.25 9.44 -20.31
N PRO A 156 0.41 9.74 -21.46
CA PRO A 156 0.03 9.21 -22.75
C PRO A 156 0.14 7.67 -22.79
N PRO A 157 -0.72 6.98 -23.56
CA PRO A 157 -0.59 5.54 -23.73
C PRO A 157 0.77 5.22 -24.32
N THR A 158 1.48 4.24 -23.74
CA THR A 158 2.74 3.75 -24.30
C THR A 158 2.41 3.05 -25.62
N VAL A 159 2.53 3.77 -26.74
CA VAL A 159 2.46 3.20 -28.08
C VAL A 159 3.67 2.27 -28.20
N LYS A 160 3.43 0.97 -28.23
CA LYS A 160 4.45 0.00 -28.63
C LYS A 160 4.79 0.34 -30.09
N PRO A 161 6.06 0.56 -30.47
CA PRO A 161 6.40 0.75 -31.88
C PRO A 161 5.90 -0.50 -32.61
N SER A 162 4.99 -0.29 -33.57
CA SER A 162 4.55 -1.35 -34.46
C SER A 162 5.80 -1.89 -35.15
N GLY A 163 6.07 -3.19 -35.04
CA GLY A 163 7.14 -3.87 -35.76
C GLY A 163 6.92 -3.92 -37.28
N ALA A 164 6.19 -2.95 -37.84
CA ALA A 164 5.82 -2.88 -39.25
C ALA A 164 6.97 -2.40 -40.15
N ASP A 165 8.08 -1.91 -39.57
CA ASP A 165 9.25 -1.46 -40.34
C ASP A 165 10.33 -2.56 -40.49
N SER A 166 10.16 -3.74 -39.90
CA SER A 166 11.13 -4.84 -40.00
C SER A 166 10.95 -5.71 -41.25
N ASP A 167 9.82 -5.60 -41.95
CA ASP A 167 9.54 -6.35 -43.20
C ASP A 167 9.90 -5.56 -44.47
N ALA A 168 10.33 -4.29 -44.36
CA ALA A 168 10.62 -3.43 -45.49
C ALA A 168 12.08 -3.49 -45.99
N LEU A 169 12.97 -4.25 -45.35
CA LEU A 169 14.41 -4.30 -45.67
C LEU A 169 14.94 -5.72 -46.01
N GLY A 170 14.04 -6.67 -46.31
CA GLY A 170 14.38 -8.08 -46.56
C GLY A 170 14.37 -8.52 -48.02
N GLY A 171 14.34 -7.61 -48.98
CA GLY A 171 14.23 -7.97 -50.40
C GLY A 171 14.98 -7.02 -51.32
N GLU A 172 16.31 -7.16 -51.37
CA GLU A 172 17.14 -6.97 -52.58
C GLU A 172 18.28 -8.00 -52.58
#